data_AF-A0A7J2ZDP6-F1
#
_entry.id   AF-A0A7J2ZDP6-F1
#
_cell.length_a   1.000
_cell.length_b   1.000
_cell.length_c   1.000
_cell.angle_alpha   90.00
_cell.angle_beta   90.00
_cell.angle_gamma   90.00
#
_symmetry.space_group_name_H-M   'P 1'
#
loop_
_entity.id
_entity.type
_entity.pdbx_description
1 polymer ?
#
loop_
_entity_poly.entity_id
_entity_poly.type
_entity_poly.pdbx_seq_one_letter_code
_entity_poly.pdbx_strand_id
1 'polypeptide(L)'
;MDKFTMINELARRRGFFWQSYEIYGGVSGFVTYGFLGARLKQNIENKLREIFVNKLGIMEIEAPIIAPSKVFEASGHVDHFKEPMVECQKCKRRFRADHLLQETAKLGEAEVEKLSLEELKEAIERHDVRCPECGGEFGEPKYFLTMFKTTIGPYSDAVGYGRPEAAQGIFVEFRRLYEMAREKLPFGVMQIGHALRNEISPRQGLIRLREFTIVDIEFFFDPEDPNCFLLKEVGDETLRLVLAESKLRGSEEIVEVTVKEALEKGYIKVPWQAAFMAIAKKLLTELGVPAEKQRFIEKLPWERAHYSLQSFDQEVYVDRWGWIEVSGHAYRTDYDLRQHMQFSGTDTRVFKEYEKPLVREKKVVKPLMAKLGPAFKGEAQKIAEMLSEVSPDEVEASFKEKGYFMLGKHKILPEHVEITTCKVEERGRRFIPHVVEPSFGSDRLVYVTLEYAYRVKDDRVVLSFPRDVAPIQIGVYPLVSKDGLPEKALQVYKMLVDEGFSVEYDEAGSIGRRYARADEAGIPLGITIDYKTLKDDTVTIRDRDTWRQVRNRIDALPELLHKYFRKKIDFEDLGTLVKE
;
A
#
# COMPACT_ATOMS: atom_id res chain seq x y z
N MET A 1 16.89 14.58 -24.19
CA MET A 1 15.74 14.57 -23.26
C MET A 1 16.11 13.66 -22.10
N ASP A 2 15.66 13.98 -20.88
CA ASP A 2 15.84 13.06 -19.75
C ASP A 2 14.98 11.80 -19.93
N LYS A 3 15.33 10.72 -19.21
CA LYS A 3 14.66 9.43 -19.33
C LYS A 3 13.16 9.50 -19.04
N PHE A 4 12.77 10.29 -18.04
CA PHE A 4 11.36 10.51 -17.73
C PHE A 4 10.57 11.12 -18.88
N THR A 5 11.10 12.15 -19.53
CA THR A 5 10.42 12.82 -20.64
C THR A 5 10.20 11.82 -21.78
N MET A 6 11.22 11.00 -22.08
CA MET A 6 11.10 9.94 -23.08
C MET A 6 10.05 8.89 -22.69
N ILE A 7 10.00 8.46 -21.43
CA ILE A 7 8.99 7.53 -20.92
C ILE A 7 7.59 8.12 -21.03
N ASN A 8 7.38 9.39 -20.65
CA ASN A 8 6.07 10.03 -20.74
C ASN A 8 5.62 10.20 -22.20
N GLU A 9 6.52 10.57 -23.11
CA GLU A 9 6.20 10.63 -24.54
C GLU A 9 5.83 9.25 -25.10
N LEU A 10 6.60 8.22 -24.76
CA LEU A 10 6.31 6.84 -25.12
C LEU A 10 4.96 6.39 -24.54
N ALA A 11 4.71 6.69 -23.27
CA ALA A 11 3.50 6.31 -22.54
C ALA A 11 2.25 6.87 -23.22
N ARG A 12 2.25 8.16 -23.56
CA ARG A 12 1.14 8.79 -24.30
C ARG A 12 0.95 8.16 -25.69
N ARG A 13 2.06 7.97 -26.43
CA ARG A 13 2.03 7.46 -27.81
C ARG A 13 1.57 6.01 -27.91
N ARG A 14 1.94 5.17 -26.94
CA ARG A 14 1.68 3.71 -26.96
C ARG A 14 0.44 3.31 -26.15
N GLY A 15 -0.11 4.20 -25.34
CA GLY A 15 -1.32 3.91 -24.59
C GLY A 15 -1.05 3.35 -23.19
N PHE A 16 0.02 3.81 -22.52
CA PHE A 16 0.24 3.53 -21.09
C PHE A 16 -0.55 4.51 -20.22
N PHE A 17 -0.20 5.79 -20.23
CA PHE A 17 -0.93 6.80 -19.47
C PHE A 17 -0.75 8.21 -20.04
N TRP A 18 -1.67 9.12 -19.71
CA TRP A 18 -1.64 10.55 -20.04
C TRP A 18 -2.47 11.37 -19.05
N GLN A 19 -2.37 12.70 -19.11
CA GLN A 19 -3.13 13.57 -18.22
C GLN A 19 -4.63 13.43 -18.48
N SER A 20 -5.44 13.30 -17.43
CA SER A 20 -6.89 13.20 -17.63
C SER A 20 -7.47 14.53 -18.11
N TYR A 21 -8.51 14.43 -18.95
CA TYR A 21 -9.31 15.56 -19.44
C TYR A 21 -8.56 16.54 -20.35
N GLU A 22 -7.55 16.10 -21.11
CA GLU A 22 -6.73 16.95 -22.01
C GLU A 22 -7.54 17.85 -22.95
N ILE A 23 -8.64 17.34 -23.53
CA ILE A 23 -9.51 18.13 -24.43
C ILE A 23 -10.22 19.31 -23.73
N TYR A 24 -10.27 19.30 -22.39
CA TYR A 24 -10.81 20.36 -21.54
C TYR A 24 -9.71 21.19 -20.86
N GLY A 25 -8.45 21.05 -21.29
CA GLY A 25 -7.30 21.73 -20.70
C GLY A 25 -6.55 20.94 -19.63
N GLY A 26 -7.01 19.72 -19.31
CA GLY A 26 -6.38 18.82 -18.35
C GLY A 26 -6.62 19.21 -16.88
N VAL A 27 -6.54 18.24 -15.98
CA VAL A 27 -6.58 18.49 -14.53
C VAL A 27 -5.36 17.85 -13.87
N SER A 28 -4.54 18.66 -13.19
CA SER A 28 -3.34 18.16 -12.52
C SER A 28 -3.67 17.21 -11.37
N GLY A 29 -2.89 16.14 -11.25
CA GLY A 29 -3.08 15.08 -10.25
C GLY A 29 -4.09 14.00 -10.65
N PHE A 30 -4.65 14.05 -11.86
CA PHE A 30 -5.51 12.99 -12.40
C PHE A 30 -4.90 12.44 -13.69
N VAL A 31 -4.86 11.12 -13.80
CA VAL A 31 -4.23 10.40 -14.90
C VAL A 31 -5.18 9.36 -15.46
N THR A 32 -5.22 9.27 -16.79
CA THR A 32 -5.95 8.23 -17.51
C THR A 32 -4.96 7.18 -17.99
N TYR A 33 -5.21 5.93 -17.61
CA TYR A 33 -4.49 4.78 -18.15
C TYR A 33 -5.10 4.35 -19.49
N GLY A 34 -4.26 4.19 -20.51
CA GLY A 34 -4.64 3.55 -21.77
C GLY A 34 -4.63 2.03 -21.67
N PHE A 35 -4.91 1.35 -22.77
CA PHE A 35 -5.07 -0.11 -22.78
C PHE A 35 -3.81 -0.87 -22.30
N LEU A 36 -2.60 -0.44 -22.68
CA LEU A 36 -1.36 -1.08 -22.21
C LEU A 36 -1.10 -0.79 -20.74
N GLY A 37 -1.31 0.45 -20.31
CA GLY A 37 -1.02 0.85 -18.93
C GLY A 37 -2.03 0.31 -17.94
N ALA A 38 -3.31 0.27 -18.30
CA ALA A 38 -4.35 -0.37 -17.51
C ALA A 38 -4.03 -1.86 -17.31
N ARG A 39 -3.59 -2.54 -18.38
CA ARG A 39 -3.20 -3.96 -18.30
C ARG A 39 -1.91 -4.17 -17.50
N LEU A 40 -0.90 -3.31 -17.66
CA LEU A 40 0.31 -3.33 -16.84
C LEU A 40 -0.03 -3.20 -15.35
N LYS A 41 -0.84 -2.20 -15.01
CA LYS A 41 -1.30 -1.93 -13.64
C LYS A 41 -2.03 -3.14 -13.06
N GLN A 42 -2.97 -3.71 -13.81
CA GLN A 42 -3.69 -4.92 -13.40
C GLN A 42 -2.75 -6.11 -13.19
N ASN A 43 -1.75 -6.31 -14.05
CA ASN A 43 -0.77 -7.39 -13.90
C ASN A 43 0.09 -7.22 -12.63
N ILE A 44 0.50 -5.99 -12.31
CA ILE A 44 1.22 -5.67 -11.07
C ILE A 44 0.33 -5.95 -9.85
N GLU A 45 -0.93 -5.53 -9.88
CA GLU A 45 -1.91 -5.81 -8.81
C GLU A 45 -2.19 -7.31 -8.65
N ASN A 46 -2.28 -8.06 -9.76
CA ASN A 46 -2.42 -9.51 -9.73
C ASN A 46 -1.19 -10.21 -9.15
N LYS A 47 0.00 -9.64 -9.36
CA LYS A 47 1.23 -10.14 -8.74
C LYS A 47 1.24 -9.94 -7.23
N LEU A 48 0.68 -8.83 -6.74
CA LEU A 48 0.43 -8.61 -5.31
C LEU A 48 -0.61 -9.62 -4.77
N ARG A 49 -1.72 -9.86 -5.49
CA ARG A 49 -2.69 -10.91 -5.13
C ARG A 49 -2.04 -12.30 -5.05
N GLU A 50 -1.18 -12.64 -6.00
CA GLU A 50 -0.49 -13.93 -5.99
C GLU A 50 0.37 -14.10 -4.73
N ILE A 51 1.07 -13.04 -4.31
CA ILE A 51 1.91 -13.06 -3.11
C ILE A 51 1.04 -13.11 -1.84
N PHE A 52 0.14 -12.16 -1.66
CA PHE A 52 -0.55 -11.97 -0.39
C PHE A 52 -1.80 -12.84 -0.27
N VAL A 53 -2.66 -12.87 -1.28
CA VAL A 53 -3.92 -13.62 -1.23
C VAL A 53 -3.66 -15.11 -1.46
N ASN A 54 -3.02 -15.48 -2.57
CA ASN A 54 -2.93 -16.88 -2.98
C ASN A 54 -1.90 -17.67 -2.17
N LYS A 55 -0.70 -17.10 -1.94
CA LYS A 55 0.37 -17.81 -1.21
C LYS A 55 0.27 -17.65 0.31
N LEU A 56 -0.08 -16.46 0.81
CA LEU A 56 -0.16 -16.20 2.26
C LEU A 56 -1.57 -16.38 2.85
N GLY A 57 -2.60 -16.58 2.02
CA GLY A 57 -3.97 -16.77 2.49
C GLY A 57 -4.60 -15.52 3.11
N ILE A 58 -4.12 -14.33 2.75
CA ILE A 58 -4.70 -13.05 3.19
C ILE A 58 -6.05 -12.87 2.50
N MET A 59 -7.06 -12.44 3.26
CA MET A 59 -8.39 -12.20 2.72
C MET A 59 -8.38 -10.90 1.90
N GLU A 60 -9.02 -10.86 0.73
CA GLU A 60 -9.20 -9.62 -0.04
C GLU A 60 -10.62 -9.08 0.16
N ILE A 61 -10.77 -7.77 0.41
CA ILE A 61 -12.05 -7.08 0.48
C ILE A 61 -12.10 -5.85 -0.41
N GLU A 62 -13.32 -5.36 -0.66
CA GLU A 62 -13.56 -4.09 -1.33
C GLU A 62 -14.57 -3.25 -0.52
N ALA A 63 -14.09 -2.16 0.09
CA ALA A 63 -14.93 -1.18 0.78
C ALA A 63 -15.22 0.06 -0.09
N PRO A 64 -16.28 0.83 0.21
CA PRO A 64 -16.59 2.10 -0.47
C PRO A 64 -15.46 3.14 -0.39
N ILE A 65 -15.36 4.00 -1.41
CA ILE A 65 -14.41 5.13 -1.45
C ILE A 65 -14.90 6.30 -0.58
N ILE A 66 -16.22 6.54 -0.53
CA ILE A 66 -16.81 7.58 0.29
C ILE A 66 -17.19 6.99 1.65
N ALA A 67 -16.73 7.61 2.73
CA ALA A 67 -17.11 7.23 4.08
C ALA A 67 -17.60 8.44 4.91
N PRO A 68 -18.46 8.22 5.93
CA PRO A 68 -18.95 9.28 6.81
C PRO A 68 -17.82 9.96 7.60
N SER A 69 -17.95 11.26 7.87
CA SER A 69 -16.97 12.07 8.64
C SER A 69 -16.48 11.38 9.92
N LYS A 70 -17.40 10.75 10.67
CA LYS A 70 -17.11 10.07 11.94
C LYS A 70 -16.00 9.01 11.85
N VAL A 71 -15.85 8.33 10.72
CA VAL A 71 -14.78 7.33 10.51
C VAL A 71 -13.41 8.00 10.51
N PHE A 72 -13.32 9.18 9.91
CA PHE A 72 -12.08 9.97 9.79
C PHE A 72 -11.82 10.86 11.01
N GLU A 73 -12.86 11.20 11.76
CA GLU A 73 -12.74 11.77 13.11
C GLU A 73 -12.14 10.74 14.06
N ALA A 74 -12.69 9.52 14.09
CA ALA A 74 -12.21 8.44 14.96
C ALA A 74 -10.74 8.08 14.67
N SER A 75 -10.36 8.00 13.40
CA SER A 75 -8.97 7.70 13.01
C SER A 75 -8.03 8.90 13.09
N GLY A 76 -8.49 10.09 13.48
CA GLY A 76 -7.68 11.31 13.61
C GLY A 76 -7.32 12.01 12.30
N HIS A 77 -7.78 11.52 11.15
CA HIS A 77 -7.50 12.12 9.84
C HIS A 77 -8.04 13.55 9.74
N VAL A 78 -9.24 13.84 10.24
CA VAL A 78 -9.82 15.21 10.18
C VAL A 78 -8.92 16.23 10.88
N ASP A 79 -8.21 15.82 11.93
CA ASP A 79 -7.35 16.69 12.71
C ASP A 79 -5.93 16.78 12.14
N HIS A 80 -5.38 15.67 11.64
CA HIS A 80 -3.98 15.54 11.26
C HIS A 80 -3.69 15.59 9.75
N PHE A 81 -4.65 15.33 8.84
CA PHE A 81 -4.46 15.38 7.38
C PHE A 81 -4.47 16.83 6.85
N LYS A 82 -3.63 17.68 7.43
CA LYS A 82 -3.55 19.10 7.11
C LYS A 82 -2.14 19.46 6.68
N GLU A 83 -2.03 20.10 5.53
CA GLU A 83 -0.75 20.59 5.00
C GLU A 83 -0.65 22.11 5.13
N PRO A 84 0.55 22.67 5.38
CA PRO A 84 0.74 24.10 5.39
C PRO A 84 0.68 24.65 3.96
N MET A 85 -0.20 25.62 3.73
CA MET A 85 -0.47 26.20 2.42
C MET A 85 -0.31 27.72 2.44
N VAL A 86 0.29 28.27 1.39
CA VAL A 86 0.32 29.71 1.10
C VAL A 86 -0.37 30.02 -0.22
N GLU A 87 -1.00 31.18 -0.31
CA GLU A 87 -1.65 31.67 -1.53
C GLU A 87 -0.92 32.91 -2.06
N CYS A 88 -0.57 32.92 -3.34
CA CYS A 88 0.02 34.09 -3.97
C CYS A 88 -1.01 35.21 -4.06
N GLN A 89 -0.69 36.39 -3.53
CA GLN A 89 -1.61 37.52 -3.49
C GLN A 89 -1.95 38.04 -4.90
N LYS A 90 -1.05 37.88 -5.86
CA LYS A 90 -1.16 38.36 -7.25
C LYS A 90 -1.95 37.41 -8.16
N CYS A 91 -1.56 36.13 -8.23
CA CYS A 91 -2.19 35.16 -9.16
C CYS A 91 -3.16 34.17 -8.50
N LYS A 92 -3.33 34.23 -7.17
CA LYS A 92 -4.21 33.38 -6.37
C LYS A 92 -3.91 31.87 -6.43
N ARG A 93 -2.78 31.48 -7.02
CA ARG A 93 -2.30 30.09 -6.98
C ARG A 93 -1.85 29.74 -5.57
N ARG A 94 -2.10 28.49 -5.19
CA ARG A 94 -1.79 27.94 -3.88
C ARG A 94 -0.62 26.99 -3.98
N PHE A 95 0.25 27.04 -2.99
CA PHE A 95 1.48 26.25 -2.92
C PHE A 95 1.60 25.67 -1.53
N ARG A 96 2.16 24.47 -1.44
CA ARG A 96 2.54 23.87 -0.15
C ARG A 96 3.77 24.61 0.37
N ALA A 97 3.67 25.16 1.57
CA ALA A 97 4.61 26.18 2.07
C ALA A 97 6.01 25.62 2.36
N ASP A 98 6.06 24.42 2.90
CA ASP A 98 7.29 23.67 3.19
C ASP A 98 8.06 23.31 1.91
N HIS A 99 7.37 22.74 0.92
CA HIS A 99 7.92 22.41 -0.39
C HIS A 99 8.50 23.63 -1.11
N LEU A 100 7.79 24.76 -1.02
CA LEU A 100 8.24 26.01 -1.63
C LEU A 100 9.57 26.48 -1.03
N LEU A 101 9.74 26.35 0.28
CA LEU A 101 10.99 26.66 0.97
C LEU A 101 12.11 25.67 0.61
N GLN A 102 11.81 24.38 0.52
CA GLN A 102 12.79 23.37 0.07
C GLN A 102 13.30 23.67 -1.34
N GLU A 103 12.40 23.95 -2.29
CA GLU A 103 12.77 24.21 -3.70
C GLU A 103 13.52 25.54 -3.87
N THR A 104 13.07 26.59 -3.16
CA THR A 104 13.57 27.96 -3.40
C THR A 104 14.74 28.32 -2.50
N ALA A 105 14.69 27.92 -1.22
CA ALA A 105 15.71 28.23 -0.23
C ALA A 105 16.72 27.08 -0.01
N LYS A 106 16.52 25.91 -0.65
CA LYS A 106 17.39 24.72 -0.53
C LYS A 106 17.58 24.26 0.93
N LEU A 107 16.58 24.48 1.77
CA LEU A 107 16.56 24.00 3.15
C LEU A 107 16.33 22.47 3.17
N GLY A 108 16.90 21.78 4.16
CA GLY A 108 16.77 20.34 4.27
C GLY A 108 15.32 19.92 4.58
N GLU A 109 14.85 18.81 4.00
CA GLU A 109 13.46 18.34 4.14
C GLU A 109 13.02 18.24 5.60
N ALA A 110 13.84 17.60 6.44
CA ALA A 110 13.58 17.42 7.87
C ALA A 110 13.63 18.71 8.71
N GLU A 111 14.20 19.80 8.18
CA GLU A 111 14.23 21.11 8.83
C GLU A 111 12.93 21.88 8.59
N VAL A 112 12.38 21.78 7.38
CA VAL A 112 11.20 22.56 6.98
C VAL A 112 9.89 21.92 7.46
N GLU A 113 9.79 20.59 7.48
CA GLU A 113 8.57 19.90 7.93
C GLU A 113 8.23 20.12 9.41
N LYS A 114 9.19 20.59 10.21
CA LYS A 114 8.99 20.87 11.64
C LYS A 114 8.41 22.26 11.92
N LEU A 115 8.47 23.15 10.95
CA LEU A 115 8.16 24.56 11.17
C LEU A 115 6.65 24.75 11.39
N SER A 116 6.33 25.51 12.43
CA SER A 116 4.98 26.06 12.64
C SER A 116 4.58 27.03 11.51
N LEU A 117 3.30 27.41 11.45
CA LEU A 117 2.83 28.37 10.42
C LEU A 117 3.52 29.73 10.56
N GLU A 118 3.80 30.15 11.79
CA GLU A 118 4.53 31.37 12.11
C GLU A 118 5.99 31.28 11.63
N GLU A 119 6.68 30.19 11.94
CA GLU A 119 8.07 29.97 11.51
C GLU A 119 8.17 29.82 9.97
N LEU A 120 7.17 29.21 9.33
CA LEU A 120 7.08 29.14 7.87
C LEU A 120 6.93 30.53 7.26
N LYS A 121 6.10 31.39 7.86
CA LYS A 121 5.95 32.79 7.42
C LYS A 121 7.27 33.54 7.54
N GLU A 122 7.93 33.44 8.69
CA GLU A 122 9.23 34.06 8.91
C GLU A 122 10.29 33.54 7.94
N ALA A 123 10.31 32.24 7.65
CA ALA A 123 11.25 31.65 6.71
C ALA A 123 10.99 32.14 5.27
N ILE A 124 9.73 32.23 4.84
CA ILE A 124 9.35 32.75 3.51
C ILE A 124 9.80 34.21 3.36
N GLU A 125 9.59 35.04 4.39
CA GLU A 125 10.01 36.44 4.40
C GLU A 125 11.54 36.58 4.44
N ARG A 126 12.22 35.81 5.31
CA ARG A 126 13.68 35.83 5.49
C ARG A 126 14.43 35.44 4.23
N HIS A 127 13.91 34.46 3.48
CA HIS A 127 14.52 33.98 2.25
C HIS A 127 13.99 34.68 0.99
N ASP A 128 13.18 35.74 1.14
CA ASP A 128 12.54 36.49 0.04
C ASP A 128 11.89 35.58 -1.01
N VAL A 129 11.16 34.56 -0.54
CA VAL A 129 10.56 33.56 -1.41
C VAL A 129 9.37 34.16 -2.17
N ARG A 130 9.50 34.24 -3.49
CA ARG A 130 8.47 34.79 -4.39
C ARG A 130 7.72 33.69 -5.13
N CYS A 131 6.51 34.02 -5.60
CA CYS A 131 5.72 33.09 -6.39
C CYS A 131 6.48 32.66 -7.67
N PRO A 132 6.73 31.35 -7.87
CA PRO A 132 7.53 30.87 -9.00
C PRO A 132 6.88 31.12 -10.36
N GLU A 133 5.57 31.41 -10.37
CA GLU A 133 4.78 31.60 -11.58
C GLU A 133 4.67 33.06 -12.02
N CYS A 134 4.68 34.01 -11.08
CA CYS A 134 4.37 35.42 -11.40
C CYS A 134 5.18 36.47 -10.61
N GLY A 135 6.09 36.02 -9.75
CA GLY A 135 6.93 36.85 -8.88
C GLY A 135 6.20 37.57 -7.74
N GLY A 136 4.91 37.29 -7.53
CA GLY A 136 4.11 37.93 -6.47
C GLY A 136 4.44 37.45 -5.06
N GLU A 137 4.02 38.22 -4.05
CA GLU A 137 4.16 37.88 -2.63
C GLU A 137 3.11 36.86 -2.19
N PHE A 138 3.39 36.17 -1.08
CA PHE A 138 2.49 35.20 -0.47
C PHE A 138 1.70 35.82 0.69
N GLY A 139 0.45 35.37 0.85
CA GLY A 139 -0.33 35.63 2.05
C GLY A 139 0.10 34.75 3.22
N GLU A 140 -0.63 34.86 4.33
CA GLU A 140 -0.32 34.10 5.54
C GLU A 140 -0.49 32.58 5.34
N PRO A 141 0.47 31.76 5.81
CA PRO A 141 0.34 30.31 5.81
C PRO A 141 -0.88 29.84 6.61
N LYS A 142 -1.60 28.85 6.08
CA LYS A 142 -2.75 28.22 6.73
C LYS A 142 -2.74 26.72 6.52
N TYR A 143 -3.30 25.99 7.47
CA TYR A 143 -3.53 24.56 7.30
C TYR A 143 -4.69 24.29 6.33
N PHE A 144 -4.44 23.44 5.34
CA PHE A 144 -5.41 22.99 4.37
C PHE A 144 -5.69 21.49 4.57
N LEU A 145 -6.96 21.12 4.76
CA LEU A 145 -7.38 19.72 4.86
C LEU A 145 -7.27 19.05 3.48
N THR A 146 -6.42 18.03 3.38
CA THR A 146 -6.14 17.34 2.11
C THR A 146 -7.10 16.18 1.82
N MET A 147 -8.18 16.01 2.57
CA MET A 147 -9.24 15.06 2.22
C MET A 147 -10.27 15.69 1.28
N PHE A 148 -10.73 14.93 0.28
CA PHE A 148 -11.84 15.36 -0.57
C PHE A 148 -13.15 15.31 0.20
N LYS A 149 -13.72 16.48 0.53
CA LYS A 149 -15.00 16.61 1.21
C LYS A 149 -16.18 16.50 0.24
N THR A 150 -17.22 15.78 0.64
CA THR A 150 -18.51 15.67 -0.07
C THR A 150 -19.69 15.64 0.91
N THR A 151 -20.91 15.58 0.38
CA THR A 151 -22.16 15.45 1.13
C THR A 151 -22.87 14.14 0.76
N ILE A 152 -23.27 13.36 1.76
CA ILE A 152 -23.92 12.06 1.58
C ILE A 152 -25.44 12.22 1.59
N GLY A 153 -26.04 12.26 0.40
CA GLY A 153 -27.48 12.39 0.22
C GLY A 153 -27.92 13.82 -0.17
N PRO A 154 -29.06 13.96 -0.88
CA PRO A 154 -29.42 15.21 -1.57
C PRO A 154 -29.91 16.35 -0.66
N TYR A 155 -30.38 16.03 0.55
CA TYR A 155 -30.96 16.99 1.50
C TYR A 155 -30.39 16.86 2.91
N SER A 156 -29.21 16.22 3.05
CA SER A 156 -28.58 16.01 4.34
C SER A 156 -27.45 17.01 4.57
N ASP A 157 -27.16 17.28 5.83
CA ASP A 157 -25.89 17.88 6.26
C ASP A 157 -24.83 16.80 6.56
N ALA A 158 -25.03 15.57 6.07
CA ALA A 158 -24.16 14.44 6.36
C ALA A 158 -22.86 14.57 5.57
N VAL A 159 -21.82 15.09 6.24
CA VAL A 159 -20.49 15.23 5.66
C VAL A 159 -19.87 13.84 5.44
N GLY A 160 -19.36 13.63 4.23
CA GLY A 160 -18.53 12.50 3.86
C GLY A 160 -17.18 12.95 3.34
N TYR A 161 -16.23 12.03 3.33
CA TYR A 161 -14.95 12.24 2.66
C TYR A 161 -14.64 11.08 1.72
N GLY A 162 -13.94 11.40 0.63
CA GLY A 162 -13.17 10.42 -0.11
C GLY A 162 -12.02 9.91 0.77
N ARG A 163 -11.92 8.60 0.94
CA ARG A 163 -10.90 8.00 1.81
C ARG A 163 -9.48 8.34 1.33
N PRO A 164 -8.57 8.79 2.20
CA PRO A 164 -7.18 9.10 1.84
C PRO A 164 -6.25 7.87 1.84
N GLU A 165 -6.76 6.72 2.31
CA GLU A 165 -6.13 5.40 2.40
C GLU A 165 -7.19 4.30 2.27
N ALA A 166 -6.79 3.05 2.04
CA ALA A 166 -7.68 1.89 1.99
C ALA A 166 -7.85 1.19 3.36
N ALA A 167 -6.89 1.36 4.29
CA ALA A 167 -6.86 0.73 5.61
C ALA A 167 -8.15 0.89 6.45
N GLN A 168 -8.76 2.09 6.48
CA GLN A 168 -9.94 2.35 7.32
C GLN A 168 -11.14 1.44 7.01
N GLY A 169 -11.31 1.02 5.76
CA GLY A 169 -12.36 0.07 5.39
C GLY A 169 -12.19 -1.28 6.08
N ILE A 170 -10.94 -1.71 6.28
CA ILE A 170 -10.60 -2.97 6.94
C ILE A 170 -10.84 -2.86 8.45
N PHE A 171 -10.43 -1.76 9.09
CA PHE A 171 -10.61 -1.58 10.54
C PHE A 171 -12.09 -1.47 10.95
N VAL A 172 -12.91 -0.78 10.16
CA VAL A 172 -14.35 -0.67 10.43
C VAL A 172 -15.04 -2.04 10.35
N GLU A 173 -14.62 -2.89 9.41
CA GLU A 173 -15.20 -4.23 9.22
C GLU A 173 -14.52 -5.33 10.08
N PHE A 174 -13.58 -4.96 10.95
CA PHE A 174 -12.72 -5.90 11.69
C PHE A 174 -13.49 -7.04 12.36
N ARG A 175 -14.61 -6.75 13.04
CA ARG A 175 -15.37 -7.78 13.76
C ARG A 175 -15.86 -8.90 12.83
N ARG A 176 -16.38 -8.54 11.65
CA ARG A 176 -16.85 -9.51 10.65
C ARG A 176 -15.67 -10.30 10.09
N LEU A 177 -14.56 -9.62 9.82
CA LEU A 177 -13.35 -10.23 9.25
C LEU A 177 -12.72 -11.22 10.25
N TYR A 178 -12.69 -10.88 11.53
CA TYR A 178 -12.25 -11.76 12.61
C TYR A 178 -13.13 -13.01 12.73
N GLU A 179 -14.45 -12.85 12.62
CA GLU A 179 -15.38 -14.00 12.59
C GLU A 179 -15.15 -14.90 11.37
N MET A 180 -14.89 -14.33 10.19
CA MET A 180 -14.53 -15.09 8.98
C MET A 180 -13.17 -15.80 9.11
N ALA A 181 -12.22 -15.18 9.81
CA ALA A 181 -10.97 -15.81 10.24
C ALA A 181 -11.16 -16.87 11.35
N ARG A 182 -12.41 -17.20 11.68
CA ARG A 182 -12.81 -18.19 12.71
C ARG A 182 -12.27 -17.83 14.08
N GLU A 183 -12.22 -16.53 14.37
CA GLU A 183 -11.74 -15.95 15.62
C GLU A 183 -10.27 -16.33 15.95
N LYS A 184 -9.45 -16.60 14.93
CA LYS A 184 -8.04 -16.97 15.07
C LYS A 184 -7.09 -15.85 14.65
N LEU A 185 -5.96 -15.78 15.34
CA LEU A 185 -4.81 -14.95 15.00
C LEU A 185 -3.57 -15.82 14.71
N PRO A 186 -2.63 -15.33 13.89
CA PRO A 186 -2.73 -14.10 13.11
C PRO A 186 -3.62 -14.28 11.87
N PHE A 187 -4.16 -13.18 11.34
CA PHE A 187 -4.80 -13.15 10.02
C PHE A 187 -4.56 -11.79 9.36
N GLY A 188 -4.59 -11.76 8.03
CA GLY A 188 -4.44 -10.52 7.27
C GLY A 188 -5.62 -10.25 6.36
N VAL A 189 -5.81 -8.98 6.05
CA VAL A 189 -6.81 -8.51 5.08
C VAL A 189 -6.14 -7.52 4.14
N MET A 190 -6.36 -7.67 2.84
CA MET A 190 -5.87 -6.79 1.78
C MET A 190 -7.04 -6.04 1.16
N GLN A 191 -6.82 -4.78 0.79
CA GLN A 191 -7.74 -4.02 -0.04
C GLN A 191 -6.97 -3.31 -1.16
N ILE A 192 -7.40 -3.56 -2.39
CA ILE A 192 -6.93 -2.84 -3.58
C ILE A 192 -8.03 -1.86 -3.99
N GLY A 193 -7.74 -0.57 -3.99
CA GLY A 193 -8.72 0.40 -4.46
C GLY A 193 -8.24 1.84 -4.46
N HIS A 194 -9.12 2.74 -4.88
CA HIS A 194 -8.77 4.15 -4.97
C HIS A 194 -8.64 4.81 -3.59
N ALA A 195 -7.65 5.69 -3.49
CA ALA A 195 -7.46 6.66 -2.41
C ALA A 195 -7.46 8.07 -3.02
N LEU A 196 -8.05 9.01 -2.28
CA LEU A 196 -8.26 10.39 -2.70
C LEU A 196 -7.54 11.34 -1.75
N ARG A 197 -6.51 12.03 -2.24
CA ARG A 197 -5.75 13.05 -1.51
C ARG A 197 -5.77 14.35 -2.30
N ASN A 198 -6.41 15.39 -1.78
CA ASN A 198 -6.53 16.70 -2.42
C ASN A 198 -5.22 17.49 -2.33
N GLU A 199 -4.17 16.96 -2.94
CA GLU A 199 -2.83 17.54 -3.00
C GLU A 199 -2.89 18.98 -3.50
N ILE A 200 -2.20 19.89 -2.80
CA ILE A 200 -2.19 21.33 -3.10
C ILE A 200 -1.59 21.60 -4.48
N SER A 201 -0.49 20.91 -4.81
CA SER A 201 0.24 21.10 -6.07
C SER A 201 0.82 19.76 -6.57
N PRO A 202 -0.01 18.90 -7.16
CA PRO A 202 0.47 17.62 -7.71
C PRO A 202 1.46 17.89 -8.85
N ARG A 203 2.69 17.41 -8.68
CA ARG A 203 3.81 17.48 -9.63
C ARG A 203 4.39 16.08 -9.82
N GLN A 204 5.33 15.90 -10.74
CA GLN A 204 6.10 14.64 -10.88
C GLN A 204 5.33 13.44 -11.50
N GLY A 205 4.31 13.69 -12.31
CA GLY A 205 3.61 12.64 -13.05
C GLY A 205 2.86 11.67 -12.13
N LEU A 206 3.09 10.36 -12.29
CA LEU A 206 2.46 9.29 -11.49
C LEU A 206 2.90 9.25 -10.02
N ILE A 207 3.93 10.00 -9.63
CA ILE A 207 4.49 9.96 -8.27
C ILE A 207 3.59 10.67 -7.26
N ARG A 208 2.98 11.81 -7.64
CA ARG A 208 2.02 12.55 -6.82
C ARG A 208 0.72 12.81 -7.58
N LEU A 209 -0.30 12.05 -7.21
CA LEU A 209 -1.64 12.12 -7.76
C LEU A 209 -2.65 12.52 -6.69
N ARG A 210 -3.82 13.00 -7.13
CA ARG A 210 -4.96 13.28 -6.27
C ARG A 210 -5.89 12.09 -6.12
N GLU A 211 -5.95 11.28 -7.15
CA GLU A 211 -6.62 9.99 -7.18
C GLU A 211 -5.60 8.96 -7.65
N PHE A 212 -5.40 7.93 -6.85
CA PHE A 212 -4.47 6.85 -7.14
C PHE A 212 -5.01 5.55 -6.53
N THR A 213 -4.53 4.42 -7.01
CA THR A 213 -4.82 3.11 -6.46
C THR A 213 -3.76 2.73 -5.44
N ILE A 214 -4.21 2.34 -4.26
CA ILE A 214 -3.37 1.86 -3.18
C ILE A 214 -3.72 0.39 -2.90
N VAL A 215 -2.73 -0.37 -2.45
CA VAL A 215 -2.88 -1.74 -1.97
C VAL A 215 -2.46 -1.76 -0.51
N ASP A 216 -3.44 -1.70 0.38
CA ASP A 216 -3.20 -1.76 1.83
C ASP A 216 -3.45 -3.17 2.33
N ILE A 217 -2.60 -3.63 3.25
CA ILE A 217 -2.73 -4.92 3.90
C ILE A 217 -2.67 -4.69 5.40
N GLU A 218 -3.75 -4.98 6.12
CA GLU A 218 -3.75 -4.97 7.59
C GLU A 218 -3.53 -6.39 8.11
N PHE A 219 -2.39 -6.63 8.74
CA PHE A 219 -2.06 -7.91 9.32
C PHE A 219 -2.20 -7.88 10.85
N PHE A 220 -3.25 -8.55 11.35
CA PHE A 220 -3.60 -8.61 12.77
C PHE A 220 -2.89 -9.77 13.44
N PHE A 221 -2.17 -9.49 14.52
CA PHE A 221 -1.44 -10.50 15.28
C PHE A 221 -1.48 -10.25 16.79
N ASP A 222 -1.08 -11.28 17.54
CA ASP A 222 -0.94 -11.20 18.98
C ASP A 222 0.43 -10.61 19.35
N PRO A 223 0.51 -9.46 20.06
CA PRO A 223 1.78 -8.88 20.47
C PRO A 223 2.57 -9.73 21.48
N GLU A 224 1.91 -10.61 22.26
CA GLU A 224 2.59 -11.53 23.19
C GLU A 224 3.08 -12.81 22.50
N ASP A 225 2.67 -13.04 21.24
CA ASP A 225 3.07 -14.18 20.43
C ASP A 225 3.43 -13.74 19.00
N PRO A 226 4.54 -12.97 18.83
CA PRO A 226 4.92 -12.38 17.55
C PRO A 226 5.60 -13.38 16.61
N ASN A 227 5.43 -14.69 16.82
CA ASN A 227 6.09 -15.73 16.05
C ASN A 227 5.69 -15.65 14.57
N CYS A 228 6.66 -15.35 13.71
CA CYS A 228 6.46 -15.23 12.27
C CYS A 228 7.03 -16.44 11.54
N PHE A 229 6.15 -17.27 10.96
CA PHE A 229 6.57 -18.46 10.23
C PHE A 229 7.34 -18.15 8.94
N LEU A 230 7.16 -16.96 8.38
CA LEU A 230 7.81 -16.51 7.13
C LEU A 230 9.32 -16.28 7.30
N LEU A 231 9.80 -16.06 8.53
CA LEU A 231 11.23 -15.89 8.80
C LEU A 231 12.08 -17.10 8.39
N LYS A 232 11.48 -18.29 8.27
CA LYS A 232 12.16 -19.47 7.76
C LYS A 232 12.58 -19.31 6.29
N GLU A 233 11.81 -18.57 5.51
CA GLU A 233 12.05 -18.35 4.07
C GLU A 233 12.82 -17.05 3.81
N VAL A 234 12.51 -15.98 4.57
CA VAL A 234 13.07 -14.65 4.30
C VAL A 234 14.13 -14.19 5.31
N GLY A 235 14.44 -15.00 6.32
CA GLY A 235 15.33 -14.59 7.41
C GLY A 235 16.76 -14.25 6.97
N ASP A 236 17.25 -14.88 5.89
CA ASP A 236 18.60 -14.65 5.35
C ASP A 236 18.61 -13.59 4.23
N GLU A 237 17.45 -13.00 3.90
CA GLU A 237 17.38 -11.91 2.93
C GLU A 237 18.03 -10.64 3.47
N THR A 238 18.93 -10.04 2.69
CA THR A 238 19.53 -8.75 3.04
C THR A 238 18.55 -7.60 2.75
N LEU A 239 18.43 -6.69 3.71
CA LEU A 239 17.74 -5.41 3.61
C LEU A 239 18.76 -4.26 3.69
N ARG A 240 18.47 -3.18 2.98
CA ARG A 240 19.27 -1.95 2.96
C ARG A 240 18.51 -0.88 3.75
N LEU A 241 18.95 -0.60 4.97
CA LEU A 241 18.22 0.23 5.93
C LEU A 241 18.90 1.59 6.10
N VAL A 242 18.12 2.67 6.09
CA VAL A 242 18.53 3.99 6.59
C VAL A 242 17.79 4.21 7.91
N LEU A 243 18.53 4.20 9.01
CA LEU A 243 17.96 4.24 10.36
C LEU A 243 17.61 5.67 10.80
N ALA A 244 16.62 5.81 11.66
CA ALA A 244 16.19 7.10 12.18
C ALA A 244 17.34 7.84 12.90
N GLU A 245 18.19 7.11 13.64
CA GLU A 245 19.36 7.69 14.31
C GLU A 245 20.35 8.31 13.33
N SER A 246 20.59 7.66 12.18
CA SER A 246 21.46 8.19 11.13
C SER A 246 20.86 9.47 10.52
N LYS A 247 19.55 9.47 10.21
CA LYS A 247 18.83 10.67 9.73
C LYS A 247 18.94 11.83 10.72
N LEU A 248 18.81 11.58 12.02
CA LEU A 248 18.94 12.62 13.06
C LEU A 248 20.32 13.28 13.05
N ARG A 249 21.36 12.56 12.63
CA ARG A 249 22.73 13.08 12.47
C ARG A 249 22.99 13.70 11.09
N GLY A 250 21.96 13.83 10.25
CA GLY A 250 22.08 14.33 8.88
C GLY A 250 22.75 13.35 7.91
N SER A 251 22.78 12.06 8.24
CA SER A 251 23.37 11.01 7.40
C SER A 251 22.31 10.05 6.88
N GLU A 252 22.36 9.75 5.58
CA GLU A 252 21.57 8.68 4.96
C GLU A 252 22.42 7.43 4.70
N GLU A 253 23.36 7.14 5.61
CA GLU A 253 24.17 5.94 5.53
C GLU A 253 23.29 4.67 5.51
N ILE A 254 23.56 3.83 4.52
CA ILE A 254 22.84 2.57 4.32
C ILE A 254 23.53 1.47 5.12
N VAL A 255 22.78 0.85 6.00
CA VAL A 255 23.17 -0.35 6.75
C VAL A 255 22.60 -1.56 6.03
N GLU A 256 23.49 -2.42 5.52
CA GLU A 256 23.09 -3.70 4.91
C GLU A 256 23.13 -4.80 5.97
N VAL A 257 21.98 -5.42 6.23
CA VAL A 257 21.81 -6.48 7.24
C VAL A 257 20.82 -7.52 6.76
N THR A 258 20.97 -8.77 7.18
CA THR A 258 19.93 -9.78 6.99
C THR A 258 18.69 -9.46 7.85
N VAL A 259 17.53 -10.01 7.47
CA VAL A 259 16.30 -9.90 8.26
C VAL A 259 16.50 -10.38 9.70
N LYS A 260 17.22 -11.51 9.90
CA LYS A 260 17.56 -12.01 11.24
C LYS A 260 18.39 -11.01 12.03
N GLU A 261 19.48 -10.51 11.45
CA GLU A 261 20.35 -9.53 12.12
C GLU A 261 19.62 -8.21 12.43
N ALA A 262 18.72 -7.76 11.55
CA ALA A 262 17.93 -6.55 11.77
C ALA A 262 16.99 -6.69 12.98
N LEU A 263 16.43 -7.88 13.20
CA LEU A 263 15.62 -8.20 14.37
C LEU A 263 16.48 -8.34 15.64
N GLU A 264 17.61 -9.04 15.56
CA GLU A 264 18.53 -9.23 16.68
C GLU A 264 19.13 -7.91 17.18
N LYS A 265 19.47 -6.99 16.26
CA LYS A 265 19.97 -5.65 16.59
C LYS A 265 18.87 -4.67 16.99
N GLY A 266 17.60 -5.07 16.90
CA GLY A 266 16.45 -4.22 17.23
C GLY A 266 16.20 -3.07 16.25
N TYR A 267 16.77 -3.13 15.04
CA TYR A 267 16.49 -2.14 13.98
C TYR A 267 15.04 -2.22 13.51
N ILE A 268 14.49 -3.43 13.44
CA ILE A 268 13.08 -3.66 13.14
C ILE A 268 12.44 -4.28 14.39
N LYS A 269 11.33 -3.69 14.86
CA LYS A 269 10.75 -4.04 16.18
C LYS A 269 10.02 -5.37 16.20
N VAL A 270 9.39 -5.77 15.09
CA VAL A 270 8.53 -6.96 15.06
C VAL A 270 8.84 -7.87 13.87
N PRO A 271 8.87 -9.21 14.07
CA PRO A 271 9.12 -10.21 13.03
C PRO A 271 8.26 -10.07 11.77
N TRP A 272 6.96 -9.80 11.93
CA TRP A 272 6.02 -9.68 10.80
C TRP A 272 6.36 -8.51 9.88
N GLN A 273 6.74 -7.35 10.44
CA GLN A 273 7.17 -6.19 9.66
C GLN A 273 8.44 -6.50 8.87
N ALA A 274 9.45 -7.12 9.51
CA ALA A 274 10.69 -7.49 8.83
C ALA A 274 10.45 -8.50 7.69
N ALA A 275 9.55 -9.47 7.89
CA ALA A 275 9.19 -10.43 6.86
C ALA A 275 8.49 -9.75 5.67
N PHE A 276 7.53 -8.85 5.92
CA PHE A 276 6.85 -8.12 4.85
C PHE A 276 7.76 -7.15 4.09
N MET A 277 8.72 -6.51 4.76
CA MET A 277 9.76 -5.71 4.10
C MET A 277 10.60 -6.57 3.14
N ALA A 278 10.99 -7.77 3.55
CA ALA A 278 11.73 -8.69 2.67
C ALA A 278 10.90 -9.16 1.47
N ILE A 279 9.61 -9.44 1.68
CA ILE A 279 8.67 -9.77 0.59
C ILE A 279 8.50 -8.59 -0.38
N ALA A 280 8.39 -7.36 0.15
CA ALA A 280 8.28 -6.15 -0.66
C ALA A 280 9.56 -5.88 -1.49
N LYS A 281 10.74 -6.17 -0.93
CA LYS A 281 12.01 -6.15 -1.68
C LYS A 281 11.98 -7.15 -2.85
N LYS A 282 11.60 -8.40 -2.58
CA LYS A 282 11.49 -9.44 -3.63
C LYS A 282 10.48 -9.05 -4.71
N LEU A 283 9.34 -8.47 -4.33
CA LEU A 283 8.34 -7.97 -5.27
C LEU A 283 8.96 -6.98 -6.25
N LEU A 284 9.66 -5.94 -5.77
CA LEU A 284 10.30 -4.94 -6.62
C LEU A 284 11.40 -5.55 -7.52
N THR A 285 12.19 -6.49 -7.00
CA THR A 285 13.17 -7.22 -7.82
C THR A 285 12.49 -7.99 -8.95
N GLU A 286 11.37 -8.64 -8.68
CA GLU A 286 10.59 -9.32 -9.70
C GLU A 286 9.86 -8.37 -10.67
N LEU A 287 9.67 -7.10 -10.31
CA LEU A 287 9.21 -6.03 -11.23
C LEU A 287 10.35 -5.43 -12.08
N GLY A 288 11.59 -5.88 -11.86
CA GLY A 288 12.78 -5.45 -12.62
C GLY A 288 13.62 -4.38 -11.92
N VAL A 289 13.30 -4.02 -10.67
CA VAL A 289 14.09 -3.04 -9.89
C VAL A 289 15.27 -3.74 -9.21
N PRO A 290 16.53 -3.37 -9.51
CA PRO A 290 17.70 -3.97 -8.88
C PRO A 290 17.72 -3.75 -7.36
N ALA A 291 18.25 -4.71 -6.60
CA ALA A 291 18.25 -4.65 -5.14
C ALA A 291 19.05 -3.46 -4.58
N GLU A 292 20.14 -3.07 -5.26
CA GLU A 292 20.97 -1.91 -4.95
C GLU A 292 20.31 -0.57 -5.26
N LYS A 293 19.16 -0.58 -5.94
CA LYS A 293 18.32 0.59 -6.20
C LYS A 293 17.09 0.66 -5.31
N GLN A 294 17.04 -0.20 -4.29
CA GLN A 294 16.02 -0.23 -3.26
C GLN A 294 16.66 0.08 -1.91
N ARG A 295 15.93 0.77 -1.03
CA ARG A 295 16.27 0.93 0.38
C ARG A 295 15.00 1.06 1.22
N PHE A 296 15.12 0.86 2.53
CA PHE A 296 14.07 1.16 3.50
C PHE A 296 14.54 2.29 4.39
N ILE A 297 13.83 3.41 4.41
CA ILE A 297 14.16 4.56 5.25
C ILE A 297 13.21 4.62 6.44
N GLU A 298 13.76 4.63 7.65
CA GLU A 298 12.96 4.74 8.87
C GLU A 298 12.48 6.19 9.07
N LYS A 299 11.19 6.34 9.33
CA LYS A 299 10.59 7.65 9.62
C LYS A 299 10.98 8.15 11.02
N LEU A 300 11.32 9.42 11.11
CA LEU A 300 11.54 10.09 12.39
C LEU A 300 10.23 10.21 13.18
N PRO A 301 10.25 10.35 14.52
CA PRO A 301 9.03 10.36 15.34
C PRO A 301 7.96 11.37 14.90
N TRP A 302 8.34 12.52 14.34
CA TRP A 302 7.42 13.55 13.82
C TRP A 302 7.02 13.37 12.35
N GLU A 303 7.75 12.53 11.59
CA GLU A 303 7.41 12.19 10.19
C GLU A 303 6.48 10.97 10.10
N ARG A 304 6.41 10.18 11.18
CA ARG A 304 5.51 9.03 11.27
C ARG A 304 4.07 9.51 11.28
N ALA A 305 3.20 8.75 10.63
CA ALA A 305 1.77 8.89 10.85
C ALA A 305 1.45 8.72 12.34
N HIS A 306 0.47 9.47 12.84
CA HIS A 306 0.14 9.59 14.27
C HIS A 306 -0.23 8.26 14.94
N TYR A 307 -0.53 7.23 14.15
CA TYR A 307 -0.89 5.87 14.56
C TYR A 307 0.28 4.86 14.58
N SER A 308 1.47 5.19 14.06
CA SER A 308 2.58 4.23 13.89
C SER A 308 3.68 4.33 14.95
N LEU A 309 4.05 3.20 15.55
CA LEU A 309 5.17 3.08 16.49
C LEU A 309 6.54 3.01 15.78
N GLN A 310 6.58 2.43 14.58
CA GLN A 310 7.75 2.37 13.70
C GLN A 310 7.27 2.22 12.25
N SER A 311 7.75 3.10 11.37
CA SER A 311 7.46 3.02 9.94
C SER A 311 8.76 3.04 9.14
N PHE A 312 8.80 2.19 8.11
CA PHE A 312 9.81 2.22 7.06
C PHE A 312 9.14 2.51 5.72
N ASP A 313 9.66 3.48 4.99
CA ASP A 313 9.28 3.68 3.58
C ASP A 313 10.25 2.88 2.72
N GLN A 314 9.73 2.03 1.85
CA GLN A 314 10.51 1.42 0.79
C GLN A 314 10.69 2.44 -0.33
N GLU A 315 11.92 2.85 -0.55
CA GLU A 315 12.28 3.81 -1.59
C GLU A 315 12.98 3.12 -2.77
N VAL A 316 12.68 3.61 -3.96
CA VAL A 316 13.35 3.25 -5.21
C VAL A 316 14.06 4.46 -5.77
N TYR A 317 15.31 4.27 -6.18
CA TYR A 317 16.04 5.31 -6.89
C TYR A 317 15.54 5.42 -8.33
N VAL A 318 15.16 6.61 -8.77
CA VAL A 318 14.74 6.95 -10.14
C VAL A 318 15.58 8.12 -10.67
N ASP A 319 15.83 8.15 -11.98
CA ASP A 319 16.87 8.99 -12.58
C ASP A 319 16.68 10.50 -12.35
N ARG A 320 15.43 10.97 -12.31
CA ARG A 320 15.13 12.41 -12.20
C ARG A 320 14.77 12.89 -10.80
N TRP A 321 14.26 12.02 -9.91
CA TRP A 321 13.85 12.41 -8.56
C TRP A 321 14.73 11.84 -7.45
N GLY A 322 15.69 10.97 -7.78
CA GLY A 322 16.44 10.24 -6.76
C GLY A 322 15.53 9.23 -6.08
N TRP A 323 15.58 9.16 -4.75
CA TRP A 323 14.79 8.19 -3.99
C TRP A 323 13.32 8.62 -3.89
N ILE A 324 12.42 7.74 -4.30
CA ILE A 324 10.98 7.92 -4.15
C ILE A 324 10.37 6.74 -3.40
N GLU A 325 9.48 7.03 -2.46
CA GLU A 325 8.70 6.01 -1.76
C GLU A 325 7.77 5.29 -2.75
N VAL A 326 7.74 3.96 -2.73
CA VAL A 326 6.79 3.13 -3.50
C VAL A 326 5.88 2.29 -2.62
N SER A 327 6.30 2.05 -1.37
CA SER A 327 5.48 1.38 -0.35
C SER A 327 5.87 1.87 1.05
N GLY A 328 4.91 1.82 1.97
CA GLY A 328 5.10 2.07 3.39
C GLY A 328 4.94 0.78 4.20
N HIS A 329 5.71 0.64 5.26
CA HIS A 329 5.67 -0.49 6.18
C HIS A 329 5.55 0.00 7.62
N ALA A 330 4.33 0.08 8.12
CA ALA A 330 4.02 0.64 9.44
C ALA A 330 3.68 -0.45 10.47
N TYR A 331 4.16 -0.28 11.69
CA TYR A 331 3.71 -1.03 12.85
C TYR A 331 2.78 -0.14 13.68
N ARG A 332 1.47 -0.34 13.52
CA ARG A 332 0.39 0.54 14.04
C ARG A 332 -0.09 0.17 15.45
N THR A 333 0.48 -0.88 16.05
CA THR A 333 0.07 -1.38 17.38
C THR A 333 -1.44 -1.62 17.45
N ASP A 334 -2.12 -1.18 18.52
CA ASP A 334 -3.57 -1.33 18.72
C ASP A 334 -4.38 -0.08 18.37
N TYR A 335 -3.71 0.98 17.86
CA TYR A 335 -4.26 2.33 17.78
C TYR A 335 -5.60 2.38 17.06
N ASP A 336 -5.67 1.85 15.84
CA ASP A 336 -6.85 1.99 14.98
C ASP A 336 -8.09 1.30 15.55
N LEU A 337 -7.93 0.04 15.96
CA LEU A 337 -9.03 -0.73 16.56
C LEU A 337 -9.45 -0.14 17.91
N ARG A 338 -8.51 0.41 18.69
CA ARG A 338 -8.80 1.10 19.95
C ARG A 338 -9.57 2.39 19.73
N GLN A 339 -9.17 3.21 18.76
CA GLN A 339 -9.89 4.43 18.40
C GLN A 339 -11.31 4.11 17.91
N HIS A 340 -11.46 3.19 16.96
CA HIS A 340 -12.78 2.82 16.45
C HIS A 340 -13.68 2.21 17.54
N MET A 341 -13.13 1.41 18.47
CA MET A 341 -13.89 0.90 19.61
C MET A 341 -14.37 2.04 20.54
N GLN A 342 -13.52 3.02 20.84
CA GLN A 342 -13.88 4.16 21.68
C GLN A 342 -14.96 5.04 21.05
N PHE A 343 -14.87 5.32 19.74
CA PHE A 343 -15.81 6.19 19.04
C PHE A 343 -17.12 5.50 18.67
N SER A 344 -17.10 4.21 18.32
CA SER A 344 -18.29 3.46 17.91
C SER A 344 -19.02 2.76 19.07
N GLY A 345 -18.33 2.48 20.17
CA GLY A 345 -18.83 1.64 21.26
C GLY A 345 -18.86 0.14 20.95
N THR A 346 -18.40 -0.28 19.77
CA THR A 346 -18.36 -1.70 19.37
C THR A 346 -17.07 -2.36 19.86
N ASP A 347 -17.18 -3.51 20.53
CA ASP A 347 -16.01 -4.24 21.05
C ASP A 347 -15.17 -4.84 19.92
N THR A 348 -13.94 -4.36 19.77
CA THR A 348 -12.94 -4.85 18.80
C THR A 348 -11.90 -5.78 19.44
N ARG A 349 -12.05 -6.14 20.72
CA ARG A 349 -11.13 -7.07 21.39
C ARG A 349 -11.34 -8.50 20.87
N VAL A 350 -10.22 -9.20 20.71
CA VAL A 350 -10.16 -10.64 20.42
C VAL A 350 -10.03 -11.42 21.71
N PHE A 351 -10.41 -12.70 21.70
CA PHE A 351 -10.21 -13.61 22.82
C PHE A 351 -9.20 -14.69 22.42
N LYS A 352 -8.14 -14.86 23.22
CA LYS A 352 -7.19 -15.98 23.07
C LYS A 352 -7.28 -16.85 24.30
N GLU A 353 -7.66 -18.11 24.08
CA GLU A 353 -7.66 -19.14 25.11
C GLU A 353 -6.22 -19.47 25.51
N TYR A 354 -5.99 -19.66 26.81
CA TYR A 354 -4.71 -20.14 27.30
C TYR A 354 -4.62 -21.66 27.10
N GLU A 355 -3.42 -22.19 26.86
CA GLU A 355 -3.22 -23.65 26.80
C GLU A 355 -3.61 -24.35 28.12
N LYS A 356 -3.45 -23.64 29.24
CA LYS A 356 -3.89 -24.07 30.57
C LYS A 356 -4.55 -22.90 31.29
N PRO A 357 -5.70 -23.10 31.95
CA PRO A 357 -6.35 -22.03 32.71
C PRO A 357 -5.41 -21.46 33.77
N LEU A 358 -5.29 -20.14 33.81
CA LEU A 358 -4.49 -19.45 34.82
C LEU A 358 -5.38 -19.21 36.04
N VAL A 359 -4.98 -19.76 37.19
CA VAL A 359 -5.64 -19.45 38.46
C VAL A 359 -4.98 -18.20 39.04
N ARG A 360 -5.66 -17.06 38.98
CA ARG A 360 -5.19 -15.81 39.59
C ARG A 360 -6.01 -15.49 40.83
N GLU A 361 -5.32 -15.04 41.86
CA GLU A 361 -5.96 -14.45 43.04
C GLU A 361 -6.33 -13.01 42.70
N LYS A 362 -7.62 -12.76 42.47
CA LYS A 362 -8.16 -11.43 42.17
C LYS A 362 -8.98 -10.96 43.36
N LYS A 363 -8.74 -9.72 43.81
CA LYS A 363 -9.67 -9.06 44.72
C LYS A 363 -10.97 -8.82 43.97
N VAL A 364 -12.10 -9.11 44.61
CA VAL A 364 -13.44 -8.84 44.07
C VAL A 364 -14.27 -8.14 45.12
N VAL A 365 -15.13 -7.22 44.68
CA VAL A 365 -16.13 -6.59 45.52
C VAL A 365 -17.35 -7.52 45.52
N LYS A 366 -17.52 -8.28 46.60
CA LYS A 366 -18.65 -9.19 46.76
C LYS A 366 -19.84 -8.43 47.37
N PRO A 367 -20.96 -8.28 46.66
CA PRO A 367 -22.13 -7.60 47.20
C PRO A 367 -22.80 -8.44 48.29
N LEU A 368 -23.10 -7.84 49.45
CA LEU A 368 -23.78 -8.53 50.55
C LEU A 368 -25.29 -8.36 50.43
N MET A 369 -25.95 -9.30 49.77
CA MET A 369 -27.41 -9.23 49.50
C MET A 369 -28.27 -9.07 50.77
N ALA A 370 -27.84 -9.64 51.90
CA ALA A 370 -28.51 -9.48 53.19
C ALA A 370 -28.54 -8.03 53.70
N LYS A 371 -27.63 -7.18 53.22
CA LYS A 371 -27.51 -5.75 53.58
C LYS A 371 -28.03 -4.85 52.46
N LEU A 372 -27.75 -5.21 51.21
CA LEU A 372 -28.25 -4.50 50.03
C LEU A 372 -29.77 -4.60 49.87
N GLY A 373 -30.36 -5.77 50.14
CA GLY A 373 -31.82 -5.98 50.03
C GLY A 373 -32.63 -5.00 50.88
N PRO A 374 -32.36 -4.89 52.20
CA PRO A 374 -33.02 -3.90 53.06
C PRO A 374 -32.73 -2.44 52.68
N ALA A 375 -31.50 -2.13 52.24
CA ALA A 375 -31.07 -0.76 51.94
C ALA A 375 -31.62 -0.22 50.61
N PHE A 376 -31.71 -1.05 49.56
CA PHE A 376 -32.04 -0.63 48.20
C PHE A 376 -33.27 -1.29 47.58
N LYS A 377 -33.90 -2.25 48.29
CA LYS A 377 -35.16 -2.89 47.91
C LYS A 377 -35.13 -3.43 46.48
N GLY A 378 -36.05 -3.02 45.61
CA GLY A 378 -36.18 -3.50 44.24
C GLY A 378 -34.99 -3.23 43.31
N GLU A 379 -34.07 -2.33 43.69
CA GLU A 379 -32.86 -2.02 42.91
C GLU A 379 -31.63 -2.83 43.38
N ALA A 380 -31.74 -3.63 44.46
CA ALA A 380 -30.61 -4.31 45.08
C ALA A 380 -29.88 -5.30 44.15
N GLN A 381 -30.62 -6.03 43.31
CA GLN A 381 -30.04 -7.00 42.37
C GLN A 381 -29.23 -6.33 41.26
N LYS A 382 -29.76 -5.23 40.70
CA LYS A 382 -29.07 -4.43 39.70
C LYS A 382 -27.82 -3.75 40.27
N ILE A 383 -27.89 -3.26 41.51
CA ILE A 383 -26.74 -2.68 42.21
C ILE A 383 -25.68 -3.75 42.48
N ALA A 384 -26.07 -4.97 42.83
CA ALA A 384 -25.13 -6.08 43.06
C ALA A 384 -24.38 -6.51 41.78
N GLU A 385 -25.08 -6.59 40.65
CA GLU A 385 -24.46 -6.84 39.34
C GLU A 385 -23.45 -5.75 38.99
N MET A 386 -23.84 -4.48 39.11
CA MET A 386 -22.94 -3.36 38.86
C MET A 386 -21.73 -3.35 39.80
N LEU A 387 -21.92 -3.64 41.10
CA LEU A 387 -20.81 -3.69 42.08
C LEU A 387 -19.78 -4.78 41.78
N SER A 388 -20.21 -5.88 41.17
CA SER A 388 -19.32 -6.99 40.83
C SER A 388 -18.40 -6.67 39.64
N GLU A 389 -18.69 -5.62 38.89
CA GLU A 389 -17.89 -5.13 37.76
C GLU A 389 -16.95 -3.96 38.13
N VAL A 390 -17.07 -3.41 39.34
CA VAL A 390 -16.29 -2.26 39.80
C VAL A 390 -14.91 -2.70 40.32
N SER A 391 -13.90 -1.84 40.10
CA SER A 391 -12.55 -2.05 40.62
C SER A 391 -12.53 -2.07 42.15
N PRO A 392 -12.04 -3.16 42.79
CA PRO A 392 -11.92 -3.22 44.25
C PRO A 392 -11.02 -2.14 44.83
N ASP A 393 -9.97 -1.75 44.11
CA ASP A 393 -9.02 -0.74 44.58
C ASP A 393 -9.66 0.66 44.62
N GLU A 394 -10.56 0.97 43.68
CA GLU A 394 -11.33 2.22 43.68
C GLU A 394 -12.32 2.27 44.85
N VAL A 395 -12.97 1.15 45.15
CA VAL A 395 -13.91 1.02 46.27
C VAL A 395 -13.16 1.14 47.60
N GLU A 396 -12.02 0.45 47.77
CA GLU A 396 -11.16 0.58 48.95
C GLU A 396 -10.69 2.03 49.15
N ALA A 397 -10.22 2.69 48.08
CA ALA A 397 -9.76 4.07 48.14
C ALA A 397 -10.88 5.03 48.55
N SER A 398 -12.06 4.90 47.92
CA SER A 398 -13.22 5.74 48.24
C SER A 398 -13.74 5.53 49.67
N PHE A 399 -13.70 4.29 50.17
CA PHE A 399 -14.06 4.02 51.57
C PHE A 399 -13.07 4.65 52.56
N LYS A 400 -11.76 4.62 52.25
CA LYS A 400 -10.73 5.26 53.09
C LYS A 400 -10.85 6.79 53.10
N GLU A 401 -11.17 7.40 51.94
CA GLU A 401 -11.24 8.85 51.80
C GLU A 401 -12.57 9.44 52.30
N LYS A 402 -13.70 8.83 51.93
CA LYS A 402 -15.05 9.41 52.08
C LYS A 402 -15.97 8.59 52.99
N GLY A 403 -15.59 7.36 53.34
CA GLY A 403 -16.43 6.43 54.11
C GLY A 403 -17.57 5.78 53.32
N TYR A 404 -17.67 6.04 52.01
CA TYR A 404 -18.66 5.47 51.10
C TYR A 404 -18.17 5.51 49.65
N PHE A 405 -18.80 4.74 48.77
CA PHE A 405 -18.54 4.70 47.32
C PHE A 405 -19.82 5.05 46.57
N MET A 406 -19.73 5.93 45.55
CA MET A 406 -20.89 6.32 44.75
C MET A 406 -20.96 5.45 43.49
N LEU A 407 -22.00 4.61 43.41
CA LEU A 407 -22.30 3.83 42.22
C LEU A 407 -23.47 4.48 41.48
N GLY A 408 -23.15 5.33 40.51
CA GLY A 408 -24.14 6.21 39.87
C GLY A 408 -24.80 7.13 40.88
N LYS A 409 -26.13 7.02 41.05
CA LYS A 409 -26.90 7.78 42.05
C LYS A 409 -26.93 7.13 43.45
N HIS A 410 -26.36 5.94 43.62
CA HIS A 410 -26.49 5.15 44.84
C HIS A 410 -25.26 5.23 45.73
N LYS A 411 -25.48 5.50 47.02
CA LYS A 411 -24.44 5.58 48.05
C LYS A 411 -24.19 4.21 48.68
N ILE A 412 -23.05 3.60 48.38
CA ILE A 412 -22.64 2.28 48.88
C ILE A 412 -21.76 2.46 50.12
N LEU A 413 -22.08 1.74 51.20
CA LEU A 413 -21.34 1.76 52.46
C LEU A 413 -20.47 0.51 52.59
N PRO A 414 -19.40 0.53 53.42
CA PRO A 414 -18.57 -0.65 53.67
C PRO A 414 -19.34 -1.88 54.14
N GLU A 415 -20.46 -1.73 54.85
CA GLU A 415 -21.31 -2.84 55.28
C GLU A 415 -22.12 -3.50 54.14
N HIS A 416 -22.23 -2.85 52.99
CA HIS A 416 -22.97 -3.36 51.84
C HIS A 416 -22.13 -4.33 50.97
N VAL A 417 -20.82 -4.36 51.15
CA VAL A 417 -19.88 -5.14 50.31
C VAL A 417 -18.80 -5.80 51.15
N GLU A 418 -18.28 -6.92 50.66
CA GLU A 418 -17.12 -7.60 51.22
C GLU A 418 -16.03 -7.63 50.15
N ILE A 419 -14.85 -7.07 50.44
CA ILE A 419 -13.72 -7.14 49.52
C ILE A 419 -12.92 -8.39 49.87
N THR A 420 -12.99 -9.39 49.01
CA THR A 420 -12.36 -10.68 49.23
C THR A 420 -11.46 -11.07 48.07
N THR A 421 -10.43 -11.86 48.35
CA THR A 421 -9.57 -12.44 47.31
C THR A 421 -10.15 -13.78 46.91
N CYS A 422 -10.63 -13.91 45.67
CA CYS A 422 -11.07 -15.18 45.12
C CYS A 422 -10.08 -15.69 44.07
N LYS A 423 -9.99 -17.03 43.97
CA LYS A 423 -9.27 -17.68 42.89
C LYS A 423 -10.15 -17.69 41.66
N VAL A 424 -9.85 -16.82 40.70
CA VAL A 424 -10.52 -16.77 39.41
C VAL A 424 -9.73 -17.65 38.44
N GLU A 425 -10.41 -18.62 37.85
CA GLU A 425 -9.88 -19.40 36.74
C GLU A 425 -10.08 -18.61 35.44
N GLU A 426 -9.02 -18.00 34.94
CA GLU A 426 -9.01 -17.32 33.66
C GLU A 426 -8.68 -18.33 32.56
N ARG A 427 -9.66 -18.62 31.69
CA ARG A 427 -9.49 -19.54 30.54
C ARG A 427 -8.77 -18.89 29.35
N GLY A 428 -8.63 -17.57 29.35
CA GLY A 428 -7.99 -16.83 28.28
C GLY A 428 -7.97 -15.34 28.58
N ARG A 429 -7.41 -14.56 27.66
CA ARG A 429 -7.37 -13.09 27.75
C ARG A 429 -8.08 -12.43 26.58
N ARG A 430 -8.67 -11.26 26.87
CA ARG A 430 -9.16 -10.34 25.85
C ARG A 430 -8.15 -9.23 25.65
N PHE A 431 -7.81 -8.93 24.40
CA PHE A 431 -6.89 -7.86 24.05
C PHE A 431 -7.24 -7.30 22.67
N ILE A 432 -6.68 -6.15 22.32
CA ILE A 432 -6.81 -5.60 20.96
C ILE A 432 -5.59 -6.08 20.17
N PRO A 433 -5.76 -6.78 19.02
CA PRO A 433 -4.64 -7.27 18.27
C PRO A 433 -3.80 -6.10 17.74
N HIS A 434 -2.51 -6.36 17.59
CA HIS A 434 -1.61 -5.41 16.97
C HIS A 434 -1.64 -5.55 15.45
N VAL A 435 -1.31 -4.46 14.76
CA VAL A 435 -1.37 -4.39 13.29
C VAL A 435 -0.02 -4.04 12.69
N VAL A 436 0.40 -4.81 11.70
CA VAL A 436 1.45 -4.42 10.75
C VAL A 436 0.80 -4.15 9.39
N GLU A 437 1.14 -3.01 8.81
CA GLU A 437 0.63 -2.56 7.52
C GLU A 437 1.74 -2.43 6.49
N PRO A 438 1.77 -3.31 5.49
CA PRO A 438 2.35 -3.03 4.18
C PRO A 438 1.34 -2.29 3.29
N SER A 439 1.70 -1.09 2.83
CA SER A 439 0.91 -0.26 1.92
C SER A 439 1.67 0.01 0.63
N PHE A 440 1.13 -0.33 -0.54
CA PHE A 440 1.80 -0.16 -1.83
C PHE A 440 1.05 0.84 -2.73
N GLY A 441 1.78 1.81 -3.29
CA GLY A 441 1.24 2.72 -4.31
C GLY A 441 1.26 2.08 -5.69
N SER A 442 0.12 1.54 -6.16
CA SER A 442 0.02 0.83 -7.45
C SER A 442 0.52 1.69 -8.62
N ASP A 443 0.15 2.97 -8.67
CA ASP A 443 0.55 3.90 -9.73
C ASP A 443 2.07 4.18 -9.71
N ARG A 444 2.68 4.25 -8.52
CA ARG A 444 4.13 4.40 -8.36
C ARG A 444 4.87 3.14 -8.81
N LEU A 445 4.34 1.95 -8.50
CA LEU A 445 4.88 0.68 -8.98
C LEU A 445 4.83 0.58 -10.52
N VAL A 446 3.75 1.06 -11.15
CA VAL A 446 3.66 1.14 -12.62
C VAL A 446 4.75 2.03 -13.18
N TYR A 447 4.93 3.22 -12.61
CA TYR A 447 5.96 4.16 -13.06
C TYR A 447 7.37 3.56 -12.95
N VAL A 448 7.72 3.01 -11.79
CA VAL A 448 9.02 2.38 -11.55
C VAL A 448 9.24 1.19 -12.49
N THR A 449 8.22 0.35 -12.69
CA THR A 449 8.31 -0.78 -13.63
C THR A 449 8.58 -0.30 -15.07
N LEU A 450 7.93 0.78 -15.51
CA LEU A 450 8.19 1.41 -16.81
C LEU A 450 9.61 1.96 -16.90
N GLU A 451 10.08 2.65 -15.86
CA GLU A 451 11.42 3.25 -15.88
C GLU A 451 12.53 2.21 -15.93
N TYR A 452 12.41 1.11 -15.19
CA TYR A 452 13.40 0.04 -15.20
C TYR A 452 13.30 -0.86 -16.44
N ALA A 453 12.13 -0.96 -17.06
CA ALA A 453 11.96 -1.63 -18.34
C ALA A 453 12.51 -0.82 -19.53
N TYR A 454 12.54 0.52 -19.45
CA TYR A 454 12.94 1.37 -20.57
C TYR A 454 14.42 1.21 -20.94
N ARG A 455 14.68 0.74 -22.15
CA ARG A 455 16.02 0.58 -22.75
C ARG A 455 16.07 1.10 -24.17
N VAL A 456 17.27 1.45 -24.62
CA VAL A 456 17.56 1.76 -26.03
C VAL A 456 18.59 0.76 -26.54
N LYS A 457 18.26 0.01 -27.60
CA LYS A 457 19.12 -0.97 -28.26
C LYS A 457 19.15 -0.67 -29.75
N ASP A 458 20.34 -0.41 -30.30
CA ASP A 458 20.55 -0.02 -31.71
C ASP A 458 19.57 1.06 -32.19
N ASP A 459 19.51 2.18 -31.45
CA ASP A 459 18.60 3.32 -31.67
C ASP A 459 17.09 3.01 -31.60
N ARG A 460 16.71 1.82 -31.11
CA ARG A 460 15.32 1.42 -30.88
C ARG A 460 14.98 1.35 -29.42
N VAL A 461 13.83 1.90 -29.07
CA VAL A 461 13.26 1.79 -27.72
C VAL A 461 12.71 0.38 -27.53
N VAL A 462 13.06 -0.23 -26.40
CA VAL A 462 12.58 -1.55 -25.97
C VAL A 462 12.12 -1.43 -24.52
N LEU A 463 10.89 -1.86 -24.23
CA LEU A 463 10.39 -1.99 -22.87
C LEU A 463 10.63 -3.42 -22.37
N SER A 464 11.74 -3.62 -21.67
CA SER A 464 12.19 -4.89 -21.11
C SER A 464 11.42 -5.30 -19.84
N PHE A 465 10.09 -5.37 -19.90
CA PHE A 465 9.27 -5.86 -18.78
C PHE A 465 9.57 -7.32 -18.43
N PRO A 466 9.54 -7.70 -17.14
CA PRO A 466 9.44 -9.11 -16.75
C PRO A 466 8.25 -9.79 -17.44
N ARG A 467 8.45 -11.03 -17.91
CA ARG A 467 7.48 -11.75 -18.76
C ARG A 467 6.10 -11.98 -18.11
N ASP A 468 6.02 -11.95 -16.77
CA ASP A 468 4.81 -12.13 -15.99
C ASP A 468 3.99 -10.84 -15.79
N VAL A 469 4.57 -9.65 -16.02
CA VAL A 469 3.85 -8.37 -15.90
C VAL A 469 3.62 -7.66 -17.23
N ALA A 470 4.19 -8.17 -18.32
CA ALA A 470 4.02 -7.59 -19.65
C ALA A 470 2.52 -7.45 -20.03
N PRO A 471 2.08 -6.27 -20.54
CA PRO A 471 0.67 -6.03 -20.85
C PRO A 471 0.10 -7.02 -21.88
N ILE A 472 0.92 -7.30 -22.89
CA ILE A 472 0.66 -8.25 -23.96
C ILE A 472 1.81 -9.24 -23.94
N GLN A 473 1.47 -10.52 -23.95
CA GLN A 473 2.44 -11.60 -23.80
C GLN A 473 3.07 -11.97 -25.14
N ILE A 474 2.25 -11.97 -26.20
CA ILE A 474 2.64 -12.49 -27.51
C ILE A 474 2.16 -11.55 -28.60
N GLY A 475 2.97 -11.32 -29.62
CA GLY A 475 2.53 -10.70 -30.86
C GLY A 475 2.66 -11.65 -32.04
N VAL A 476 1.67 -11.69 -32.91
CA VAL A 476 1.61 -12.59 -34.07
C VAL A 476 1.65 -11.77 -35.36
N TYR A 477 2.64 -12.05 -36.20
CA TYR A 477 2.99 -11.23 -37.35
C TYR A 477 3.16 -12.07 -38.63
N PRO A 478 2.39 -11.82 -39.70
CA PRO A 478 2.67 -12.44 -41.00
C PRO A 478 3.90 -11.80 -41.65
N LEU A 479 4.88 -12.53 -42.17
CA LEU A 479 6.11 -11.96 -42.73
C LEU A 479 5.84 -10.85 -43.76
N VAL A 480 4.83 -11.06 -44.60
CA VAL A 480 4.23 -10.06 -45.50
C VAL A 480 2.71 -10.10 -45.42
N SER A 481 2.06 -9.00 -45.76
CA SER A 481 0.59 -8.84 -45.69
C SER A 481 -0.15 -9.43 -46.90
N LYS A 482 0.34 -10.54 -47.45
CA LYS A 482 -0.18 -11.20 -48.66
C LYS A 482 0.19 -12.68 -48.68
N ASP A 483 -0.17 -13.36 -49.77
CA ASP A 483 0.27 -14.73 -50.08
C ASP A 483 -0.20 -15.79 -49.05
N GLY A 484 -1.37 -15.59 -48.41
CA GLY A 484 -1.95 -16.54 -47.46
C GLY A 484 -1.35 -16.49 -46.04
N LEU A 485 -0.29 -15.71 -45.82
CA LEU A 485 0.36 -15.58 -44.52
C LEU A 485 -0.52 -14.87 -43.48
N PRO A 486 -1.26 -13.79 -43.81
CA PRO A 486 -2.20 -13.15 -42.87
C PRO A 486 -3.26 -14.11 -42.35
N GLU A 487 -3.82 -14.95 -43.22
CA GLU A 487 -4.85 -15.92 -42.87
C GLU A 487 -4.31 -16.97 -41.91
N LYS A 488 -3.10 -17.50 -42.17
CA LYS A 488 -2.43 -18.43 -41.26
C LYS A 488 -2.05 -17.75 -39.93
N ALA A 489 -1.62 -16.48 -39.96
CA ALA A 489 -1.33 -15.70 -38.77
C ALA A 489 -2.57 -15.44 -37.91
N LEU A 490 -3.73 -15.15 -38.52
CA LEU A 490 -4.99 -15.04 -37.82
C LEU A 490 -5.44 -16.37 -37.19
N GLN A 491 -5.15 -17.52 -37.83
CA GLN A 491 -5.40 -18.84 -37.23
C GLN A 491 -4.55 -19.05 -35.97
N VAL A 492 -3.25 -18.77 -36.04
CA VAL A 492 -2.34 -18.89 -34.88
C VAL A 492 -2.73 -17.91 -33.78
N TYR A 493 -3.08 -16.67 -34.14
CA TYR A 493 -3.58 -15.67 -33.22
C TYR A 493 -4.82 -16.18 -32.45
N LYS A 494 -5.84 -16.66 -33.16
CA LYS A 494 -7.08 -17.18 -32.54
C LYS A 494 -6.79 -18.36 -31.61
N MET A 495 -5.98 -19.32 -32.07
CA MET A 495 -5.55 -20.45 -31.25
C MET A 495 -4.92 -20.00 -29.93
N LEU A 496 -4.01 -19.02 -29.95
CA LEU A 496 -3.36 -18.54 -28.73
C LEU A 496 -4.29 -17.72 -27.83
N VAL A 497 -5.22 -16.97 -28.41
CA VAL A 497 -6.27 -16.28 -27.63
C VAL A 497 -7.20 -17.28 -26.95
N ASP A 498 -7.61 -18.35 -27.65
CA ASP A 498 -8.49 -19.39 -27.12
C ASP A 498 -7.82 -20.18 -25.98
N GLU A 499 -6.49 -20.29 -25.98
CA GLU A 499 -5.67 -20.84 -24.89
C GLU A 499 -5.50 -19.87 -23.70
N GLY A 500 -6.03 -18.64 -23.79
CA GLY A 500 -6.06 -17.65 -22.72
C GLY A 500 -4.83 -16.73 -22.65
N PHE A 501 -4.02 -16.66 -23.69
CA PHE A 501 -2.90 -15.71 -23.75
C PHE A 501 -3.37 -14.29 -24.12
N SER A 502 -2.65 -13.28 -23.64
CA SER A 502 -2.79 -11.91 -24.13
C SER A 502 -1.99 -11.74 -25.42
N VAL A 503 -2.67 -11.66 -26.56
CA VAL A 503 -2.04 -11.69 -27.89
C VAL A 503 -2.39 -10.43 -28.71
N GLU A 504 -1.41 -9.87 -29.39
CA GLU A 504 -1.58 -8.83 -30.41
C GLU A 504 -1.41 -9.41 -31.82
N TYR A 505 -2.22 -8.94 -32.77
CA TYR A 505 -2.05 -9.23 -34.19
C TYR A 505 -1.65 -7.94 -34.92
N ASP A 506 -0.57 -7.99 -35.71
CA ASP A 506 -0.14 -6.83 -36.51
C ASP A 506 0.39 -7.26 -37.89
N GLU A 507 -0.24 -6.75 -38.94
CA GLU A 507 0.13 -6.95 -40.34
C GLU A 507 0.59 -5.67 -41.05
N ALA A 508 0.63 -4.52 -40.35
CA ALA A 508 0.86 -3.24 -40.97
C ALA A 508 2.36 -2.95 -41.22
N GLY A 509 2.75 -2.82 -42.47
CA GLY A 509 4.12 -2.47 -42.85
C GLY A 509 5.14 -3.60 -42.66
N SER A 510 6.43 -3.27 -42.77
CA SER A 510 7.50 -4.28 -42.74
C SER A 510 7.58 -4.99 -41.39
N ILE A 511 8.08 -6.23 -41.39
CA ILE A 511 8.26 -7.02 -40.16
C ILE A 511 9.13 -6.30 -39.13
N GLY A 512 10.16 -5.57 -39.57
CA GLY A 512 11.00 -4.77 -38.68
C GLY A 512 10.25 -3.61 -38.00
N ARG A 513 9.29 -2.97 -38.68
CA ARG A 513 8.43 -1.93 -38.08
C ARG A 513 7.45 -2.52 -37.06
N ARG A 514 6.98 -3.75 -37.30
CA ARG A 514 6.12 -4.48 -36.37
C ARG A 514 6.86 -4.88 -35.11
N TYR A 515 8.05 -5.46 -35.25
CA TYR A 515 8.92 -5.70 -34.10
C TYR A 515 9.24 -4.43 -33.33
N ALA A 516 9.53 -3.31 -34.00
CA ALA A 516 9.78 -2.06 -33.30
C ALA A 516 8.56 -1.57 -32.48
N ARG A 517 7.33 -1.70 -33.01
CA ARG A 517 6.12 -1.37 -32.23
C ARG A 517 5.92 -2.31 -31.05
N ALA A 518 6.15 -3.60 -31.26
CA ALA A 518 6.04 -4.63 -30.23
C ALA A 518 7.06 -4.44 -29.10
N ASP A 519 8.30 -4.13 -29.46
CA ASP A 519 9.39 -3.86 -28.53
C ASP A 519 9.07 -2.61 -27.69
N GLU A 520 8.51 -1.56 -28.31
CA GLU A 520 8.03 -0.35 -27.63
C GLU A 520 6.79 -0.56 -26.75
N ALA A 521 5.96 -1.57 -27.04
CA ALA A 521 4.85 -2.00 -26.20
C ALA A 521 5.27 -3.00 -25.11
N GLY A 522 6.50 -3.51 -25.19
CA GLY A 522 7.10 -4.44 -24.25
C GLY A 522 6.66 -5.88 -24.39
N ILE A 523 6.19 -6.29 -25.57
CA ILE A 523 5.72 -7.66 -25.86
C ILE A 523 6.91 -8.63 -25.78
N PRO A 524 6.93 -9.60 -24.84
CA PRO A 524 8.07 -10.50 -24.65
C PRO A 524 8.41 -11.37 -25.86
N LEU A 525 7.39 -11.93 -26.53
CA LEU A 525 7.57 -12.87 -27.63
C LEU A 525 6.86 -12.41 -28.90
N GLY A 526 7.59 -12.40 -30.02
CA GLY A 526 7.04 -12.17 -31.36
C GLY A 526 7.02 -13.46 -32.19
N ILE A 527 5.85 -13.92 -32.61
CA ILE A 527 5.67 -15.10 -33.45
C ILE A 527 5.48 -14.64 -34.90
N THR A 528 6.39 -15.04 -35.78
CA THR A 528 6.35 -14.72 -37.21
C THR A 528 5.90 -15.91 -38.05
N ILE A 529 4.92 -15.66 -38.91
CA ILE A 529 4.41 -16.61 -39.90
C ILE A 529 5.07 -16.32 -41.24
N ASP A 530 5.90 -17.24 -41.72
CA ASP A 530 6.66 -17.12 -42.95
C ASP A 530 6.28 -18.17 -43.99
N TYR A 531 6.88 -18.12 -45.18
CA TYR A 531 6.60 -19.08 -46.25
C TYR A 531 6.94 -20.52 -45.89
N LYS A 532 7.85 -20.75 -44.93
CA LYS A 532 8.16 -22.10 -44.45
C LYS A 532 7.01 -22.63 -43.58
N THR A 533 6.34 -21.75 -42.84
CA THR A 533 5.14 -22.08 -42.06
C THR A 533 4.06 -22.73 -42.91
N LEU A 534 3.83 -22.23 -44.13
CA LEU A 534 2.83 -22.81 -45.06
C LEU A 534 3.21 -24.21 -45.58
N LYS A 535 4.46 -24.65 -45.40
CA LYS A 535 4.97 -25.94 -45.88
C LYS A 535 5.08 -26.97 -44.77
N ASP A 536 5.44 -26.57 -43.55
CA ASP A 536 5.79 -27.49 -42.46
C ASP A 536 5.10 -27.20 -41.13
N ASP A 537 4.17 -26.24 -41.08
CA ASP A 537 3.44 -25.82 -39.87
C ASP A 537 4.35 -25.47 -38.68
N THR A 538 5.54 -24.92 -38.98
CA THR A 538 6.46 -24.36 -37.98
C THR A 538 6.52 -22.85 -38.05
N VAL A 539 6.69 -22.19 -36.90
CA VAL A 539 6.76 -20.73 -36.78
C VAL A 539 8.07 -20.29 -36.13
N THR A 540 8.46 -19.05 -36.41
CA THR A 540 9.63 -18.43 -35.77
C THR A 540 9.17 -17.62 -34.56
N ILE A 541 9.77 -17.87 -33.41
CA ILE A 541 9.52 -17.16 -32.15
C ILE A 541 10.75 -16.29 -31.88
N ARG A 542 10.54 -14.98 -31.71
CA ARG A 542 11.57 -13.98 -31.42
C ARG A 542 11.44 -13.50 -29.98
N ASP A 543 12.57 -13.45 -29.28
CA ASP A 543 12.69 -12.81 -27.96
C ASP A 543 12.88 -11.30 -28.09
N ARG A 544 12.16 -10.53 -27.28
CA ARG A 544 12.21 -9.06 -27.26
C ARG A 544 13.58 -8.50 -26.85
N ASP A 545 14.22 -9.08 -25.84
CA ASP A 545 15.41 -8.48 -25.22
C ASP A 545 16.69 -8.83 -25.98
N THR A 546 16.84 -10.11 -26.32
CA THR A 546 18.01 -10.64 -27.02
C THR A 546 17.90 -10.49 -28.53
N TRP A 547 16.69 -10.43 -29.10
CA TRP A 547 16.38 -10.52 -30.54
C TRP A 547 16.71 -11.86 -31.18
N ARG A 548 17.07 -12.87 -30.36
CA ARG A 548 17.28 -14.24 -30.82
C ARG A 548 15.97 -14.84 -31.31
N GLN A 549 16.10 -15.82 -32.19
CA GLN A 549 14.98 -16.51 -32.81
C GLN A 549 15.13 -18.02 -32.65
N VAL A 550 14.03 -18.66 -32.28
CA VAL A 550 13.90 -20.12 -32.26
C VAL A 550 12.74 -20.54 -33.14
N ARG A 551 12.75 -21.78 -33.62
CA ARG A 551 11.69 -22.32 -34.47
C ARG A 551 11.08 -23.57 -33.86
N ASN A 552 9.75 -23.63 -33.85
CA ASN A 552 8.99 -24.77 -33.36
C ASN A 552 7.68 -24.95 -34.13
N ARG A 553 7.04 -26.12 -33.97
CA ARG A 553 5.75 -26.44 -34.55
C ARG A 553 4.62 -25.67 -33.86
N ILE A 554 3.59 -25.32 -34.63
CA ILE A 554 2.42 -24.58 -34.12
C ILE A 554 1.70 -25.35 -33.01
N ASP A 555 1.57 -26.68 -33.16
CA ASP A 555 0.87 -27.57 -32.22
C ASP A 555 1.54 -27.64 -30.82
N ALA A 556 2.85 -27.40 -30.74
CA ALA A 556 3.60 -27.40 -29.49
C ALA A 556 3.53 -26.06 -28.72
N LEU A 557 3.07 -24.98 -29.36
CA LEU A 557 3.13 -23.63 -28.78
C LEU A 557 2.34 -23.49 -27.48
N PRO A 558 1.08 -23.96 -27.36
CA PRO A 558 0.29 -23.71 -26.13
C PRO A 558 0.99 -24.22 -24.86
N GLU A 559 1.49 -25.46 -24.89
CA GLU A 559 2.16 -26.08 -23.75
C GLU A 559 3.48 -25.35 -23.41
N LEU A 560 4.30 -25.06 -24.43
CA LEU A 560 5.59 -24.40 -24.25
C LEU A 560 5.42 -22.98 -23.71
N LEU A 561 4.47 -22.22 -24.25
CA LEU A 561 4.22 -20.84 -23.83
C LEU A 561 3.70 -20.80 -22.38
N HIS A 562 2.83 -21.73 -21.96
CA HIS A 562 2.43 -21.81 -20.56
C HIS A 562 3.61 -22.12 -19.63
N LYS A 563 4.52 -23.02 -20.01
CA LYS A 563 5.74 -23.29 -19.23
C LYS A 563 6.64 -22.05 -19.16
N TYR A 564 6.81 -21.35 -20.28
CA TYR A 564 7.63 -20.15 -20.36
C TYR A 564 7.09 -19.02 -19.48
N PHE A 565 5.81 -18.65 -19.61
CA PHE A 565 5.23 -17.57 -18.80
C PHE A 565 5.13 -17.92 -17.31
N ARG A 566 5.07 -19.22 -16.94
CA ARG A 566 5.16 -19.70 -15.55
C ARG A 566 6.59 -19.85 -15.03
N LYS A 567 7.59 -19.34 -15.75
CA LYS A 567 9.01 -19.39 -15.38
C LYS A 567 9.55 -20.83 -15.16
N LYS A 568 9.01 -21.82 -15.88
CA LYS A 568 9.46 -23.23 -15.81
C LYS A 568 10.51 -23.60 -16.83
N ILE A 569 10.61 -22.85 -17.92
CA ILE A 569 11.58 -23.01 -19.00
C ILE A 569 12.09 -21.64 -19.46
N ASP A 570 13.23 -21.62 -20.12
CA ASP A 570 13.83 -20.41 -20.68
C ASP A 570 13.51 -20.25 -22.17
N PHE A 571 13.98 -19.16 -22.79
CA PHE A 571 13.66 -18.86 -24.18
C PHE A 571 14.23 -19.92 -25.14
N GLU A 572 15.42 -20.41 -24.86
CA GLU A 572 16.12 -21.42 -25.65
C GLU A 572 15.35 -22.75 -25.72
N ASP A 573 14.53 -23.05 -24.72
CA ASP A 573 13.71 -24.27 -24.66
C ASP A 573 12.46 -24.18 -25.55
N LEU A 574 12.11 -22.99 -26.05
CA LEU A 574 10.94 -22.79 -26.91
C LEU A 574 11.12 -23.37 -28.31
N GLY A 575 12.33 -23.76 -28.72
CA GLY A 575 12.55 -24.39 -30.02
C GLY A 575 14.01 -24.49 -30.42
N THR A 576 14.21 -24.82 -31.70
CA THR A 576 15.56 -24.89 -32.27
C THR A 576 16.05 -23.51 -32.68
N LEU A 577 17.25 -23.13 -32.24
CA LEU A 577 17.87 -21.85 -32.61
C LEU A 577 17.95 -21.69 -34.13
N VAL A 578 17.42 -20.58 -34.62
CA VAL A 578 17.60 -20.17 -36.02
C VAL A 578 18.98 -19.54 -36.11
N LYS A 579 19.91 -20.20 -36.81
CA LYS A 579 21.24 -19.62 -37.07
C LYS A 579 21.09 -18.37 -37.93
N GLU A 580 21.77 -17.31 -37.53
CA GLU A 580 21.83 -16.02 -38.24
C GLU A 580 22.28 -16.17 -39.70
#